data_AF-A0L7D0-F1
#
_entry.id   AF-A0L7D0-F1
#
_cell.length_a   1.000
_cell.length_b   1.000
_cell.length_c   1.000
_cell.angle_alpha   90.00
_cell.angle_beta   90.00
_cell.angle_gamma   90.00
#
_symmetry.space_group_name_H-M   'P 1'
#
loop_
_entity.id
_entity.type
_entity.pdbx_description
1 polymer ?
#
loop_
_entity_poly.entity_id
_entity_poly.type
_entity_poly.pdbx_seq_one_letter_code
_entity_poly.pdbx_strand_id
1 'polypeptide(L)'
;MKVITRSFSVVALFATLLIPAVTFSAEVGTFKHFYTDPNLIGWIVAGVLAVIAGLVIYFTGGTASPIVLSIGTSIGNMAGLSGIAATNYGLALLGGGAIASGGLGMAGGVALLTAALTFSTEVVIDFTLSQVFESYSYSRLVEQSQHLPTLPPPRRSKGPDSYQKAMKALKHFDEENPIFGEQNQAVFHDAIIKVRENIEGLEGKEAVQVRTLLAYLYFVTHQYHEAAEYADHAIKYANTLQMNGTLPAFLFATASLYQESVDFLDINENYFKHSILSEPDNDLIPLLFSVYLSHVGLRYRGETAVFFEQIMKIAQLPALEEYSDQTFFIVLVNYVKSLKLEQQRISSLALSQNTTIRSDVTTLGRVQKALIEYRRLIDGAQAILVVLSSLEELDSEIEEQIEEMKTLIANYHNDTKRLVEDVAALKAHQEGTLQQEHKTTRLFLLLLLLTIIGVVSFRIFFMNRKLKNTP
;
A
#
# COMPACT_ATOMS: atom_id res chain seq x y z
N MET A 1 -43.28 35.84 46.96
CA MET A 1 -42.08 35.03 46.59
C MET A 1 -42.27 33.50 46.70
N LYS A 2 -43.50 32.95 46.77
CA LYS A 2 -43.76 31.49 46.84
C LYS A 2 -44.51 30.92 45.61
N VAL A 3 -44.86 31.75 44.63
CA VAL A 3 -45.63 31.34 43.44
C VAL A 3 -44.73 31.10 42.23
N ILE A 4 -43.53 31.71 42.19
CA ILE A 4 -42.61 31.60 41.05
C ILE A 4 -41.83 30.27 41.05
N THR A 5 -41.67 29.63 42.21
CA THR A 5 -40.92 28.36 42.33
C THR A 5 -41.70 27.12 41.86
N ARG A 6 -43.04 27.17 41.80
CA ARG A 6 -43.85 26.02 41.33
C ARG A 6 -43.93 25.93 39.81
N SER A 7 -43.89 27.06 39.10
CA SER A 7 -43.94 27.07 37.62
C SER A 7 -42.64 26.55 36.99
N PHE A 8 -41.49 26.76 37.63
CA PHE A 8 -40.19 26.25 37.15
C PHE A 8 -40.06 24.72 37.25
N SER A 9 -40.68 24.09 38.26
CA SER A 9 -40.63 22.64 38.43
C SER A 9 -41.49 21.90 37.39
N VAL A 10 -42.60 22.48 36.95
CA VAL A 10 -43.48 21.86 35.94
C VAL A 10 -42.90 22.01 34.53
N VAL A 11 -42.21 23.11 34.23
CA VAL A 11 -41.52 23.31 32.94
C VAL A 11 -40.27 22.42 32.82
N ALA A 12 -39.51 22.22 33.89
CA ALA A 12 -38.37 21.29 33.90
C ALA A 12 -38.81 19.81 33.77
N LEU A 13 -39.97 19.45 34.31
CA LEU A 13 -40.54 18.10 34.17
C LEU A 13 -41.12 17.85 32.76
N PHE A 14 -41.65 18.88 32.09
CA PHE A 14 -42.12 18.77 30.70
C PHE A 14 -40.98 18.78 29.68
N ALA A 15 -39.88 19.50 29.95
CA ALA A 15 -38.70 19.52 29.09
C ALA A 15 -37.93 18.19 29.06
N THR A 16 -38.05 17.38 30.12
CA THR A 16 -37.45 16.02 30.17
C THR A 16 -38.34 14.94 29.56
N LEU A 17 -39.62 15.21 29.34
CA LEU A 17 -40.59 14.29 28.74
C LEU A 17 -40.78 14.47 27.22
N LEU A 18 -40.21 15.52 26.64
CA LEU A 18 -40.27 15.85 25.20
C LEU A 18 -38.90 15.79 24.49
N ILE A 19 -37.89 15.19 25.12
CA ILE A 19 -36.77 14.66 24.35
C ILE A 19 -37.28 13.29 23.90
N PRO A 20 -37.68 13.09 22.62
CA PRO A 20 -37.79 11.73 22.13
C PRO A 20 -36.46 11.08 22.49
N ALA A 21 -36.51 10.00 23.26
CA ALA A 21 -35.39 9.10 23.31
C ALA A 21 -35.19 8.63 21.87
N VAL A 22 -34.43 9.41 21.09
CA VAL A 22 -33.76 8.95 19.89
C VAL A 22 -32.79 7.95 20.47
N THR A 23 -33.32 6.75 20.70
CA THR A 23 -32.55 5.54 20.72
C THR A 23 -32.00 5.49 19.31
N PHE A 24 -30.90 6.23 19.08
CA PHE A 24 -29.95 5.88 18.05
C PHE A 24 -29.63 4.44 18.36
N SER A 25 -30.31 3.56 17.63
CA SER A 25 -29.94 2.18 17.48
C SER A 25 -28.51 2.23 16.96
N ALA A 26 -27.54 2.27 17.86
CA ALA A 26 -26.14 2.47 17.51
C ALA A 26 -25.79 1.41 16.45
N GLU A 27 -25.41 1.86 15.27
CA GLU A 27 -25.00 0.98 14.19
C GLU A 27 -23.70 0.33 14.63
N VAL A 28 -23.77 -0.95 14.99
CA VAL A 28 -22.70 -1.66 15.70
C VAL A 28 -21.55 -2.12 14.79
N GLY A 29 -21.62 -1.81 13.50
CA GLY A 29 -20.64 -2.17 12.47
C GLY A 29 -19.78 -0.99 11.99
N THR A 30 -19.86 0.17 12.65
CA THR A 30 -19.25 1.42 12.15
C THR A 30 -17.96 1.81 12.86
N PHE A 31 -17.11 2.61 12.21
CA PHE A 31 -15.92 3.18 12.87
C PHE A 31 -16.32 3.99 14.09
N LYS A 32 -17.36 4.82 13.97
CA LYS A 32 -17.90 5.58 15.09
C LYS A 32 -18.29 4.70 16.28
N HIS A 33 -18.87 3.53 16.03
CA HIS A 33 -19.20 2.62 17.12
C HIS A 33 -17.96 2.08 17.82
N PHE A 34 -16.91 1.69 17.10
CA PHE A 34 -15.72 1.06 17.68
C PHE A 34 -14.72 2.05 18.29
N TYR A 35 -14.65 3.29 17.78
CA TYR A 35 -13.58 4.24 18.10
C TYR A 35 -14.04 5.51 18.83
N THR A 36 -15.32 5.86 18.82
CA THR A 36 -15.79 7.10 19.47
C THR A 36 -16.14 6.88 20.94
N ASP A 37 -15.31 7.43 21.83
CA ASP A 37 -15.70 7.80 23.20
C ASP A 37 -15.95 9.32 23.26
N PRO A 38 -17.00 9.81 23.93
CA PRO A 38 -17.43 11.23 23.89
C PRO A 38 -16.43 12.24 24.48
N ASN A 39 -15.33 11.81 25.11
CA ASN A 39 -14.35 12.69 25.76
C ASN A 39 -13.00 12.80 25.01
N LEU A 40 -12.88 12.21 23.83
CA LEU A 40 -11.59 11.94 23.17
C LEU A 40 -11.52 12.45 21.71
N ILE A 41 -12.47 13.26 21.24
CA ILE A 41 -12.44 13.78 19.86
C ILE A 41 -11.39 14.92 19.72
N GLY A 42 -11.04 15.59 20.82
CA GLY A 42 -10.16 16.78 20.77
C GLY A 42 -8.67 16.53 20.47
N TRP A 43 -8.13 15.31 20.66
CA TRP A 43 -6.69 15.03 20.46
C TRP A 43 -6.36 14.39 19.11
N ILE A 44 -7.32 13.67 18.49
CA ILE A 44 -7.16 13.10 17.14
C ILE A 44 -7.06 14.24 16.10
N VAL A 45 -7.81 15.33 16.30
CA VAL A 45 -7.75 16.56 15.49
C VAL A 45 -6.53 17.44 15.86
N ALA A 46 -6.17 17.54 17.15
CA ALA A 46 -5.02 18.37 17.57
C ALA A 46 -3.65 17.78 17.16
N GLY A 47 -3.55 16.47 16.91
CA GLY A 47 -2.35 15.80 16.41
C GLY A 47 -2.05 16.04 14.92
N VAL A 48 -3.00 16.64 14.18
CA VAL A 48 -2.87 16.94 12.75
C VAL A 48 -2.07 18.23 12.51
N LEU A 49 -2.06 19.16 13.47
CA LEU A 49 -1.51 20.52 13.32
C LEU A 49 -0.08 20.72 13.88
N ALA A 50 0.75 19.67 13.96
CA ALA A 50 2.09 19.81 14.51
C ALA A 50 3.19 19.13 13.68
N VAL A 51 4.07 19.99 13.16
CA VAL A 51 5.48 19.80 12.76
C VAL A 51 5.71 19.41 11.31
N ILE A 52 5.64 20.35 10.38
CA ILE A 52 6.14 20.26 8.99
C ILE A 52 7.57 20.83 8.89
N ALA A 53 8.44 20.18 8.12
CA ALA A 53 9.58 20.77 7.39
C ALA A 53 10.22 19.71 6.47
N GLY A 54 10.93 20.04 5.39
CA GLY A 54 11.02 19.29 4.12
C GLY A 54 11.17 17.77 3.90
N LEU A 55 10.92 17.36 2.64
CA LEU A 55 10.97 15.98 2.08
C LEU A 55 12.31 15.62 1.37
N VAL A 56 13.32 16.48 1.50
CA VAL A 56 14.43 16.55 0.52
C VAL A 56 15.57 15.54 0.76
N ILE A 57 15.62 14.86 1.91
CA ILE A 57 16.90 14.36 2.44
C ILE A 57 17.16 12.84 2.24
N TYR A 58 16.13 12.01 2.03
CA TYR A 58 16.36 10.58 1.72
C TYR A 58 16.55 10.32 0.22
N PHE A 59 15.87 11.07 -0.65
CA PHE A 59 16.04 10.93 -2.10
C PHE A 59 17.40 11.48 -2.61
N THR A 60 18.20 12.12 -1.74
CA THR A 60 19.54 12.67 -2.02
C THR A 60 20.70 12.08 -1.18
N GLY A 61 20.50 11.41 -0.03
CA GLY A 61 21.66 10.90 0.72
C GLY A 61 21.56 10.48 2.19
N GLY A 62 20.37 10.37 2.82
CA GLY A 62 20.23 9.45 3.97
C GLY A 62 19.90 10.01 5.37
N THR A 63 19.08 11.05 5.51
CA THR A 63 18.35 11.28 6.79
C THR A 63 16.86 11.49 6.52
N ALA A 64 15.99 10.92 7.38
CA ALA A 64 14.54 10.99 7.25
C ALA A 64 14.09 12.46 7.23
N SER A 65 13.32 12.83 6.22
CA SER A 65 13.05 14.23 5.93
C SER A 65 11.76 14.68 6.67
N PRO A 66 11.73 15.87 7.31
CA PRO A 66 10.67 16.23 8.23
C PRO A 66 9.20 16.27 7.70
N ILE A 67 8.91 16.26 6.37
CA ILE A 67 7.52 16.24 5.84
C ILE A 67 6.95 14.83 5.96
N VAL A 68 7.77 13.81 5.71
CA VAL A 68 7.33 12.43 5.96
C VAL A 68 7.24 12.20 7.47
N LEU A 69 8.12 12.83 8.25
CA LEU A 69 8.04 12.79 9.71
C LEU A 69 6.77 13.49 10.21
N SER A 70 6.32 14.58 9.60
CA SER A 70 5.12 15.33 10.00
C SER A 70 3.87 14.50 9.83
N ILE A 71 3.62 14.08 8.58
CA ILE A 71 2.45 13.28 8.21
C ILE A 71 2.54 11.92 8.89
N GLY A 72 3.75 11.37 9.03
CA GLY A 72 3.97 10.16 9.82
C GLY A 72 3.62 10.35 11.30
N THR A 73 3.99 11.49 11.89
CA THR A 73 3.63 11.80 13.28
C THR A 73 2.13 12.06 13.40
N SER A 74 1.51 12.79 12.47
CA SER A 74 0.06 13.03 12.44
C SER A 74 -0.73 11.72 12.29
N ILE A 75 -0.33 10.85 11.35
CA ILE A 75 -0.93 9.52 11.19
C ILE A 75 -0.74 8.67 12.45
N GLY A 76 0.44 8.71 13.08
CA GLY A 76 0.69 8.01 14.33
C GLY A 76 -0.11 8.55 15.51
N ASN A 77 -0.27 9.87 15.59
CA ASN A 77 -1.11 10.52 16.58
C ASN A 77 -2.59 10.16 16.36
N MET A 78 -3.06 10.08 15.11
CA MET A 78 -4.39 9.57 14.77
C MET A 78 -4.58 8.11 15.19
N ALA A 79 -3.51 7.30 15.16
CA ALA A 79 -3.51 5.94 15.70
C ALA A 79 -3.44 5.90 17.24
N GLY A 80 -3.45 7.06 17.92
CA GLY A 80 -3.41 7.17 19.37
C GLY A 80 -2.03 6.99 19.98
N LEU A 81 -0.97 6.91 19.17
CA LEU A 81 0.41 6.87 19.63
C LEU A 81 0.91 8.30 19.91
N SER A 82 2.05 8.43 20.59
CA SER A 82 2.66 9.74 20.83
C SER A 82 4.17 9.73 20.58
N GLY A 83 4.73 10.91 20.32
CA GLY A 83 6.17 11.11 20.17
C GLY A 83 6.80 10.27 19.06
N ILE A 84 7.95 9.65 19.34
CA ILE A 84 8.72 8.85 18.37
C ILE A 84 7.93 7.63 17.89
N ALA A 85 7.09 7.04 18.75
CA ALA A 85 6.24 5.90 18.37
C ALA A 85 5.21 6.31 17.32
N ALA A 86 4.57 7.48 17.48
CA ALA A 86 3.68 8.04 16.47
C ALA A 86 4.41 8.30 15.15
N THR A 87 5.55 8.99 15.20
CA THR A 87 6.37 9.27 14.02
C THR A 87 6.76 7.98 13.29
N ASN A 88 7.29 6.99 14.00
CA ASN A 88 7.71 5.72 13.41
C ASN A 88 6.55 4.94 12.80
N TYR A 89 5.40 4.95 13.47
CA TYR A 89 4.20 4.27 13.00
C TYR A 89 3.65 4.88 11.71
N GLY A 90 3.46 6.20 11.66
CA GLY A 90 2.93 6.80 10.43
C GLY A 90 3.99 6.89 9.33
N LEU A 91 5.27 7.04 9.66
CA LEU A 91 6.34 6.80 8.68
C LEU A 91 6.22 5.39 8.10
N ALA A 92 5.97 4.39 8.95
CA ALA A 92 5.79 3.02 8.50
C ALA A 92 4.61 2.87 7.52
N LEU A 93 3.51 3.57 7.76
CA LEU A 93 2.37 3.63 6.84
C LEU A 93 2.66 4.39 5.54
N LEU A 94 3.38 5.50 5.61
CA LEU A 94 3.78 6.26 4.41
C LEU A 94 4.87 5.53 3.58
N GLY A 95 5.28 4.32 4.00
CA GLY A 95 6.28 3.49 3.32
C GLY A 95 7.71 3.71 3.82
N GLY A 96 7.91 4.59 4.80
CA GLY A 96 9.14 4.76 5.56
C GLY A 96 9.47 3.56 6.45
N GLY A 97 8.57 2.62 6.68
CA GLY A 97 8.84 1.44 7.53
C GLY A 97 9.78 0.45 6.83
N ALA A 98 9.54 0.21 5.54
CA ALA A 98 10.41 -0.64 4.72
C ALA A 98 11.77 0.01 4.39
N ILE A 99 11.89 1.33 4.55
CA ILE A 99 13.04 2.13 4.11
C ILE A 99 13.85 2.70 5.29
N ALA A 100 13.20 3.03 6.41
CA ALA A 100 13.77 3.69 7.58
C ALA A 100 13.84 2.81 8.85
N SER A 101 13.23 1.61 8.89
CA SER A 101 13.49 0.66 9.99
C SER A 101 14.92 0.12 9.84
N GLY A 102 15.87 0.78 10.52
CA GLY A 102 17.30 0.50 10.51
C GLY A 102 17.66 -0.92 10.95
N GLY A 103 17.62 -1.84 9.98
CA GLY A 103 18.27 -3.15 9.98
C GLY A 103 18.63 -3.63 8.57
N LEU A 104 18.01 -3.03 7.54
CA LEU A 104 18.17 -3.44 6.14
C LEU A 104 18.25 -2.24 5.18
N GLY A 105 18.79 -1.08 5.57
CA GLY A 105 18.79 0.15 4.74
C GLY A 105 19.29 -0.02 3.28
N MET A 106 20.07 -1.07 2.99
CA MET A 106 20.31 -1.54 1.62
C MET A 106 19.52 -2.79 1.24
N ALA A 107 19.30 -3.74 2.14
CA ALA A 107 18.61 -5.00 1.83
C ALA A 107 17.07 -4.89 1.68
N GLY A 108 16.41 -3.91 2.31
CA GLY A 108 14.98 -3.59 2.13
C GLY A 108 14.76 -2.75 0.86
N GLY A 109 15.67 -1.82 0.58
CA GLY A 109 15.73 -1.14 -0.72
C GLY A 109 16.02 -2.10 -1.87
N VAL A 110 16.97 -3.02 -1.68
CA VAL A 110 17.25 -4.13 -2.61
C VAL A 110 16.11 -5.14 -2.62
N ALA A 111 15.40 -5.42 -1.53
CA ALA A 111 14.22 -6.29 -1.55
C ALA A 111 13.07 -5.68 -2.34
N LEU A 112 12.83 -4.38 -2.22
CA LEU A 112 11.81 -3.64 -2.97
C LEU A 112 12.20 -3.48 -4.45
N LEU A 113 13.48 -3.23 -4.74
CA LEU A 113 14.03 -3.29 -6.10
C LEU A 113 13.91 -4.73 -6.66
N THR A 114 14.35 -5.74 -5.92
CA THR A 114 14.23 -7.16 -6.29
C THR A 114 12.77 -7.54 -6.48
N ALA A 115 11.84 -7.08 -5.64
CA ALA A 115 10.39 -7.23 -5.82
C ALA A 115 9.96 -6.65 -7.16
N ALA A 116 10.25 -5.36 -7.37
CA ALA A 116 9.92 -4.62 -8.56
C ALA A 116 10.50 -5.28 -9.83
N LEU A 117 11.62 -5.99 -9.72
CA LEU A 117 12.27 -6.73 -10.80
C LEU A 117 11.74 -8.18 -10.96
N THR A 118 11.32 -8.84 -9.88
CA THR A 118 10.83 -10.24 -9.83
C THR A 118 9.34 -10.40 -10.08
N PHE A 119 8.52 -9.34 -9.93
CA PHE A 119 7.11 -9.32 -10.36
C PHE A 119 6.91 -9.60 -11.85
N SER A 120 7.99 -9.66 -12.62
CA SER A 120 7.99 -10.10 -14.01
C SER A 120 8.73 -11.45 -14.07
N THR A 121 7.94 -12.52 -14.10
CA THR A 121 8.29 -13.92 -13.80
C THR A 121 9.25 -14.63 -14.78
N GLU A 122 10.07 -13.90 -15.55
CA GLU A 122 10.88 -14.50 -16.63
C GLU A 122 12.36 -14.06 -16.71
N VAL A 123 12.87 -13.17 -15.84
CA VAL A 123 14.32 -12.81 -15.90
C VAL A 123 15.07 -13.61 -14.84
N VAL A 124 15.90 -14.55 -15.29
CA VAL A 124 16.86 -15.28 -14.43
C VAL A 124 18.06 -14.37 -14.19
N ILE A 125 18.24 -13.95 -12.93
CA ILE A 125 19.32 -13.06 -12.49
C ILE A 125 20.43 -13.92 -11.89
N ASP A 126 21.68 -13.79 -12.36
CA ASP A 126 22.79 -14.54 -11.75
C ASP A 126 24.13 -13.80 -11.58
N PHE A 127 24.79 -14.19 -10.49
CA PHE A 127 26.15 -14.10 -9.96
C PHE A 127 26.61 -12.94 -9.04
N THR A 128 26.20 -11.69 -9.25
CA THR A 128 26.55 -10.60 -8.28
C THR A 128 25.40 -10.21 -7.36
N LEU A 129 24.23 -10.81 -7.58
CA LEU A 129 23.00 -10.60 -6.82
C LEU A 129 22.56 -11.89 -6.08
N SER A 130 23.13 -13.06 -6.39
CA SER A 130 22.71 -14.36 -5.85
C SER A 130 22.79 -14.47 -4.33
N GLN A 131 23.77 -13.81 -3.68
CA GLN A 131 23.85 -13.75 -2.20
C GLN A 131 22.73 -12.89 -1.57
N VAL A 132 22.13 -11.97 -2.33
CA VAL A 132 21.00 -11.15 -1.86
C VAL A 132 19.67 -11.80 -2.25
N PHE A 133 19.61 -12.50 -3.38
CA PHE A 133 18.42 -13.21 -3.88
C PHE A 133 18.07 -14.46 -3.08
N GLU A 134 19.05 -15.22 -2.57
CA GLU A 134 18.78 -16.34 -1.65
C GLU A 134 18.07 -15.88 -0.37
N SER A 135 18.06 -14.56 -0.08
CA SER A 135 17.41 -13.96 1.08
C SER A 135 16.07 -13.25 0.81
N TYR A 136 15.62 -13.07 -0.43
CA TYR A 136 14.41 -12.28 -0.74
C TYR A 136 13.60 -12.79 -1.94
N SER A 137 12.65 -13.70 -1.68
CA SER A 137 11.62 -14.13 -2.63
C SER A 137 10.38 -13.22 -2.54
N TYR A 138 9.57 -13.17 -3.61
CA TYR A 138 8.25 -12.49 -3.58
C TYR A 138 7.40 -12.94 -2.38
N SER A 139 7.44 -14.21 -2.02
CA SER A 139 6.77 -14.73 -0.83
C SER A 139 7.22 -14.04 0.47
N ARG A 140 8.51 -13.68 0.62
CA ARG A 140 9.00 -12.92 1.78
C ARG A 140 8.54 -11.46 1.79
N LEU A 141 8.27 -10.87 0.61
CA LEU A 141 7.69 -9.52 0.53
C LEU A 141 6.21 -9.53 0.86
N VAL A 142 5.50 -10.57 0.42
CA VAL A 142 4.14 -10.83 0.87
C VAL A 142 4.12 -11.00 2.38
N GLU A 143 5.00 -11.84 2.93
CA GLU A 143 5.17 -12.05 4.37
C GLU A 143 5.53 -10.74 5.11
N GLN A 144 6.47 -9.94 4.59
CA GLN A 144 6.82 -8.65 5.19
C GLN A 144 5.69 -7.62 5.09
N SER A 145 4.91 -7.62 4.01
CA SER A 145 3.76 -6.74 3.87
C SER A 145 2.69 -7.03 4.92
N GLN A 146 2.67 -8.24 5.45
CA GLN A 146 1.80 -8.58 6.57
C GLN A 146 2.12 -7.74 7.80
N HIS A 147 3.38 -7.41 8.05
CA HIS A 147 3.79 -6.63 9.21
C HIS A 147 3.68 -5.11 9.02
N LEU A 148 2.96 -4.65 8.00
CA LEU A 148 2.66 -3.23 7.84
C LEU A 148 1.76 -2.75 8.99
N PRO A 149 1.90 -1.49 9.43
CA PRO A 149 1.06 -0.97 10.49
C PRO A 149 -0.43 -1.01 10.11
N THR A 150 -1.28 -1.14 11.12
CA THR A 150 -2.72 -1.39 11.00
C THR A 150 -3.50 -0.46 11.92
N LEU A 151 -4.82 -0.39 11.77
CA LEU A 151 -5.69 0.33 12.71
C LEU A 151 -5.36 0.05 14.19
N PRO A 152 -5.46 1.05 15.07
CA PRO A 152 -5.25 0.85 16.50
C PRO A 152 -6.37 0.01 17.13
N PRO A 153 -6.15 -0.52 18.35
CA PRO A 153 -7.16 -1.25 19.09
C PRO A 153 -8.47 -0.46 19.21
N PRO A 154 -9.63 -1.12 18.98
CA PRO A 154 -10.92 -0.49 19.24
C PRO A 154 -11.02 -0.14 20.72
N ARG A 155 -11.80 0.91 21.03
CA ARG A 155 -11.86 1.47 22.39
C ARG A 155 -13.16 1.15 23.10
N ARG A 156 -14.25 0.94 22.35
CA ARG A 156 -15.55 0.65 22.95
C ARG A 156 -15.53 -0.67 23.68
N SER A 157 -15.81 -0.65 24.98
CA SER A 157 -15.84 -1.84 25.83
C SER A 157 -17.22 -2.49 25.98
N LYS A 158 -18.30 -1.83 25.54
CA LYS A 158 -19.69 -2.34 25.67
C LYS A 158 -20.05 -3.27 24.53
N GLY A 159 -20.57 -4.46 24.85
CA GLY A 159 -21.07 -5.46 23.89
C GLY A 159 -21.49 -6.76 24.60
N PRO A 160 -21.69 -7.87 23.88
CA PRO A 160 -21.90 -9.20 24.44
C PRO A 160 -20.76 -9.64 25.39
N ASP A 161 -20.97 -10.69 26.19
CA ASP A 161 -19.97 -11.17 27.16
C ASP A 161 -18.62 -11.51 26.52
N SER A 162 -18.63 -12.22 25.38
CA SER A 162 -17.41 -12.55 24.61
C SER A 162 -16.66 -11.30 24.14
N TYR A 163 -17.39 -10.28 23.66
CA TYR A 163 -16.83 -8.98 23.30
C TYR A 163 -16.19 -8.30 24.51
N GLN A 164 -16.91 -8.19 25.63
CA GLN A 164 -16.40 -7.52 26.84
C GLN A 164 -15.13 -8.19 27.40
N LYS A 165 -15.09 -9.53 27.39
CA LYS A 165 -13.90 -10.30 27.79
C LYS A 165 -12.70 -9.99 26.92
N ALA A 166 -12.89 -9.92 25.60
CA ALA A 166 -11.82 -9.58 24.68
C ALA A 166 -11.35 -8.13 24.84
N MET A 167 -12.28 -7.19 24.99
CA MET A 167 -11.92 -5.79 25.29
C MET A 167 -11.18 -5.65 26.61
N LYS A 168 -11.46 -6.51 27.61
CA LYS A 168 -10.69 -6.57 28.85
C LYS A 168 -9.27 -7.09 28.63
N ALA A 169 -9.08 -8.06 27.73
CA ALA A 169 -7.73 -8.49 27.32
C ALA A 169 -6.97 -7.33 26.65
N LEU A 170 -7.61 -6.63 25.71
CA LEU A 170 -7.03 -5.49 24.98
C LEU A 170 -6.60 -4.31 25.89
N LYS A 171 -7.09 -4.22 27.13
CA LYS A 171 -6.59 -3.20 28.09
C LYS A 171 -5.13 -3.38 28.50
N HIS A 172 -4.55 -4.54 28.22
CA HIS A 172 -3.12 -4.81 28.45
C HIS A 172 -2.27 -4.47 27.22
N PHE A 173 -2.87 -3.92 26.17
CA PHE A 173 -2.14 -3.38 25.03
C PHE A 173 -1.23 -2.25 25.50
N ASP A 174 0.02 -2.29 25.07
CA ASP A 174 1.03 -1.31 25.42
C ASP A 174 1.24 -0.35 24.24
N GLU A 175 0.77 0.89 24.39
CA GLU A 175 0.85 1.95 23.39
C GLU A 175 2.29 2.41 23.12
N GLU A 176 3.23 2.15 24.03
CA GLU A 176 4.65 2.47 23.82
C GLU A 176 5.35 1.42 22.95
N ASN A 177 4.75 0.24 22.82
CA ASN A 177 5.29 -0.86 22.03
C ASN A 177 4.62 -0.95 20.64
N PRO A 178 5.36 -1.36 19.59
CA PRO A 178 4.76 -1.57 18.28
C PRO A 178 3.60 -2.57 18.33
N ILE A 179 2.56 -2.36 17.50
CA ILE A 179 1.41 -3.28 17.37
C ILE A 179 1.85 -4.71 17.06
N PHE A 180 2.91 -4.87 16.26
CA PHE A 180 3.49 -6.16 15.86
C PHE A 180 4.51 -6.72 16.87
N GLY A 181 4.77 -6.04 17.98
CA GLY A 181 5.67 -6.54 19.03
C GLY A 181 5.10 -7.79 19.71
N GLU A 182 5.97 -8.71 20.14
CA GLU A 182 5.59 -10.01 20.74
C GLU A 182 4.58 -9.85 21.88
N GLN A 183 4.77 -8.86 22.75
CA GLN A 183 3.86 -8.55 23.86
C GLN A 183 2.46 -8.17 23.36
N ASN A 184 2.36 -7.23 22.42
CA ASN A 184 1.08 -6.76 21.88
C ASN A 184 0.38 -7.86 21.06
N GLN A 185 1.14 -8.68 20.31
CA GLN A 185 0.60 -9.84 19.60
C GLN A 185 0.02 -10.89 20.56
N ALA A 186 0.67 -11.14 21.70
CA ALA A 186 0.13 -12.03 22.75
C ALA A 186 -1.21 -11.51 23.31
N VAL A 187 -1.34 -10.18 23.49
CA VAL A 187 -2.60 -9.54 23.92
C VAL A 187 -3.70 -9.75 22.88
N PHE A 188 -3.41 -9.57 21.59
CA PHE A 188 -4.38 -9.82 20.53
C PHE A 188 -4.79 -11.30 20.44
N HIS A 189 -3.84 -12.24 20.60
CA HIS A 189 -4.16 -13.66 20.62
C HIS A 189 -5.05 -14.06 21.80
N ASP A 190 -4.81 -13.53 23.00
CA ASP A 190 -5.72 -13.75 24.14
C ASP A 190 -7.11 -13.19 23.84
N ALA A 191 -7.19 -11.97 23.27
CA ALA A 191 -8.47 -11.39 22.86
C ALA A 191 -9.22 -12.28 21.85
N ILE A 192 -8.54 -12.85 20.84
CA ILE A 192 -9.14 -13.79 19.88
C ILE A 192 -9.73 -15.00 20.58
N ILE A 193 -8.99 -15.61 21.52
CA ILE A 193 -9.47 -16.75 22.30
C ILE A 193 -10.76 -16.37 23.04
N LYS A 194 -10.78 -15.21 23.71
CA LYS A 194 -11.96 -14.73 24.46
C LYS A 194 -13.17 -14.44 23.60
N VAL A 195 -13.00 -13.87 22.39
CA VAL A 195 -14.15 -13.63 21.51
C VAL A 195 -14.75 -14.94 20.99
N ARG A 196 -13.91 -15.94 20.71
CA ARG A 196 -14.35 -17.21 20.10
C ARG A 196 -15.13 -18.13 21.04
N GLU A 197 -14.98 -18.00 22.35
CA GLU A 197 -15.60 -18.88 23.35
C GLU A 197 -17.13 -18.98 23.21
N ASN A 198 -17.82 -17.95 22.69
CA ASN A 198 -19.30 -17.92 22.56
C ASN A 198 -19.77 -17.22 21.28
N ILE A 199 -19.19 -17.56 20.12
CA ILE A 199 -19.62 -16.97 18.84
C ILE A 199 -20.86 -17.66 18.25
N GLU A 200 -21.06 -18.94 18.56
CA GLU A 200 -22.21 -19.71 18.11
C GLU A 200 -23.50 -19.20 18.80
N GLY A 201 -24.55 -18.97 18.01
CA GLY A 201 -25.84 -18.47 18.51
C GLY A 201 -25.94 -16.94 18.64
N LEU A 202 -24.90 -16.19 18.30
CA LEU A 202 -25.02 -14.73 18.19
C LEU A 202 -25.84 -14.35 16.96
N GLU A 203 -26.85 -13.51 17.16
CA GLU A 203 -27.75 -13.00 16.13
C GLU A 203 -27.81 -11.47 16.13
N GLY A 204 -28.39 -10.92 15.06
CA GLY A 204 -28.67 -9.49 14.96
C GLY A 204 -27.42 -8.61 15.13
N LYS A 205 -27.53 -7.59 15.98
CA LYS A 205 -26.44 -6.62 16.21
C LYS A 205 -25.24 -7.23 16.92
N GLU A 206 -25.47 -8.18 17.81
CA GLU A 206 -24.39 -8.85 18.54
C GLU A 206 -23.50 -9.63 17.59
N ALA A 207 -24.11 -10.30 16.60
CA ALA A 207 -23.43 -10.99 15.52
C ALA A 207 -22.52 -10.06 14.71
N VAL A 208 -23.00 -8.87 14.33
CA VAL A 208 -22.21 -7.88 13.58
C VAL A 208 -21.05 -7.39 14.43
N GLN A 209 -21.31 -6.96 15.67
CA GLN A 209 -20.29 -6.41 16.55
C GLN A 209 -19.14 -7.39 16.81
N VAL A 210 -19.48 -8.63 17.17
CA VAL A 210 -18.49 -9.67 17.51
C VAL A 210 -17.67 -10.09 16.29
N ARG A 211 -18.30 -10.23 15.12
CA ARG A 211 -17.59 -10.61 13.89
C ARG A 211 -16.70 -9.48 13.38
N THR A 212 -17.13 -8.22 13.48
CA THR A 212 -16.26 -7.08 13.17
C THR A 212 -15.05 -7.03 14.09
N LEU A 213 -15.21 -7.29 15.40
CA LEU A 213 -14.08 -7.36 16.32
C LEU A 213 -13.13 -8.51 15.95
N LEU A 214 -13.64 -9.69 15.62
CA LEU A 214 -12.79 -10.79 15.16
C LEU A 214 -12.05 -10.46 13.86
N ALA A 215 -12.72 -9.85 12.89
CA ALA A 215 -12.10 -9.41 11.66
C ALA A 215 -10.92 -8.47 11.95
N TYR A 216 -11.12 -7.49 12.85
CA TYR A 216 -10.05 -6.60 13.31
C TYR A 216 -8.91 -7.39 13.97
N LEU A 217 -9.22 -8.27 14.92
CA LEU A 217 -8.20 -9.02 15.67
C LEU A 217 -7.37 -9.94 14.75
N TYR A 218 -8.01 -10.60 13.79
CA TYR A 218 -7.33 -11.39 12.77
C TYR A 218 -6.49 -10.51 11.85
N PHE A 219 -6.99 -9.32 11.48
CA PHE A 219 -6.26 -8.37 10.65
C PHE A 219 -4.95 -7.91 11.32
N VAL A 220 -5.01 -7.50 12.59
CA VAL A 220 -3.82 -7.01 13.34
C VAL A 220 -2.88 -8.13 13.82
N THR A 221 -3.31 -9.39 13.71
CA THR A 221 -2.48 -10.58 13.93
C THR A 221 -2.07 -11.25 12.62
N HIS A 222 -2.19 -10.53 11.48
CA HIS A 222 -1.69 -10.95 10.17
C HIS A 222 -2.41 -12.17 9.56
N GLN A 223 -3.54 -12.57 10.11
CA GLN A 223 -4.40 -13.67 9.65
C GLN A 223 -5.43 -13.12 8.64
N TYR A 224 -4.97 -12.69 7.47
CA TYR A 224 -5.79 -11.94 6.52
C TYR A 224 -6.92 -12.74 5.88
N HIS A 225 -6.76 -14.06 5.74
CA HIS A 225 -7.83 -14.89 5.19
C HIS A 225 -9.02 -14.92 6.15
N GLU A 226 -8.76 -15.19 7.42
CA GLU A 226 -9.73 -15.16 8.50
C GLU A 226 -10.30 -13.74 8.68
N ALA A 227 -9.46 -12.71 8.61
CA ALA A 227 -9.90 -11.31 8.69
C ALA A 227 -10.92 -10.98 7.60
N ALA A 228 -10.65 -11.36 6.34
CA ALA A 228 -11.56 -11.15 5.23
C ALA A 228 -12.85 -11.98 5.40
N GLU A 229 -12.76 -13.23 5.84
CA GLU A 229 -13.93 -14.09 6.07
C GLU A 229 -14.87 -13.51 7.14
N TYR A 230 -14.35 -13.13 8.30
CA TYR A 230 -15.16 -12.54 9.37
C TYR A 230 -15.69 -11.15 8.99
N ALA A 231 -14.93 -10.37 8.22
CA ALA A 231 -15.38 -9.09 7.70
C ALA A 231 -16.55 -9.26 6.73
N ASP A 232 -16.46 -10.18 5.78
CA ASP A 232 -17.54 -10.52 4.84
C ASP A 232 -18.81 -10.99 5.58
N HIS A 233 -18.65 -11.87 6.56
CA HIS A 233 -19.76 -12.27 7.42
C HIS A 233 -20.39 -11.06 8.12
N ALA A 234 -19.59 -10.18 8.73
CA ALA A 234 -20.11 -8.98 9.40
C ALA A 234 -20.87 -8.06 8.45
N ILE A 235 -20.37 -7.85 7.22
CA ILE A 235 -21.02 -7.07 6.16
C ILE A 235 -22.37 -7.69 5.79
N LYS A 236 -22.40 -9.01 5.55
CA LYS A 236 -23.64 -9.74 5.22
C LYS A 236 -24.70 -9.56 6.31
N TYR A 237 -24.32 -9.75 7.58
CA TYR A 237 -25.25 -9.53 8.71
C TYR A 237 -25.70 -8.06 8.81
N ALA A 238 -24.79 -7.10 8.65
CA ALA A 238 -25.14 -5.67 8.67
C ALA A 238 -26.16 -5.33 7.57
N ASN A 239 -25.96 -5.85 6.35
CA ASN A 239 -26.88 -5.69 5.23
C ASN A 239 -28.27 -6.28 5.51
N THR A 240 -28.35 -7.49 6.11
CA THR A 240 -29.65 -8.07 6.50
C THR A 240 -30.42 -7.22 7.50
N LEU A 241 -29.70 -6.46 8.32
CA LEU A 241 -30.24 -5.58 9.35
C LEU A 241 -30.41 -4.14 8.88
N GLN A 242 -30.08 -3.84 7.61
CA GLN A 242 -30.09 -2.49 7.04
C GLN A 242 -29.23 -1.50 7.85
N MET A 243 -28.08 -1.95 8.34
CA MET A 243 -27.12 -1.13 9.07
C MET A 243 -25.85 -0.91 8.24
N ASN A 244 -25.15 0.20 8.50
CA ASN A 244 -23.84 0.40 7.91
C ASN A 244 -22.78 -0.55 8.50
N GLY A 245 -21.93 -1.06 7.61
CA GLY A 245 -20.81 -1.95 7.92
C GLY A 245 -19.49 -1.39 7.43
N THR A 246 -19.18 -0.14 7.76
CA THR A 246 -17.99 0.58 7.26
C THR A 246 -16.67 0.01 7.76
N LEU A 247 -16.53 -0.28 9.06
CA LEU A 247 -15.32 -0.90 9.60
C LEU A 247 -15.07 -2.29 9.00
N PRO A 248 -16.03 -3.24 8.98
CA PRO A 248 -15.80 -4.52 8.34
C PRO A 248 -15.63 -4.37 6.82
N ALA A 249 -16.25 -3.40 6.14
CA ALA A 249 -15.95 -3.14 4.72
C ALA A 249 -14.51 -2.70 4.49
N PHE A 250 -13.96 -1.82 5.35
CA PHE A 250 -12.56 -1.43 5.29
C PHE A 250 -11.60 -2.61 5.53
N LEU A 251 -11.90 -3.41 6.57
CA LEU A 251 -11.11 -4.60 6.91
C LEU A 251 -11.17 -5.62 5.77
N PHE A 252 -12.34 -5.85 5.18
CA PHE A 252 -12.51 -6.71 4.02
C PHE A 252 -11.70 -6.20 2.82
N ALA A 253 -11.81 -4.91 2.51
CA ALA A 253 -11.09 -4.31 1.39
C ALA A 253 -9.59 -4.51 1.51
N THR A 254 -9.06 -4.31 2.71
CA THR A 254 -7.63 -4.35 2.98
C THR A 254 -7.11 -5.78 3.11
N ALA A 255 -7.82 -6.64 3.82
CA ALA A 255 -7.44 -8.04 4.02
C ALA A 255 -7.53 -8.85 2.71
N SER A 256 -8.51 -8.54 1.86
CA SER A 256 -8.70 -9.23 0.57
C SER A 256 -7.53 -9.01 -0.39
N LEU A 257 -6.71 -7.97 -0.20
CA LEU A 257 -5.47 -7.76 -0.97
C LEU A 257 -4.48 -8.93 -0.84
N TYR A 258 -4.61 -9.76 0.20
CA TYR A 258 -3.74 -10.90 0.48
C TYR A 258 -4.24 -12.22 -0.11
N GLN A 259 -5.43 -12.25 -0.72
CA GLN A 259 -5.96 -13.42 -1.40
C GLN A 259 -5.20 -13.73 -2.70
N GLU A 260 -5.35 -14.95 -3.23
CA GLU A 260 -4.64 -15.40 -4.45
C GLU A 260 -5.11 -14.66 -5.70
N SER A 261 -6.42 -14.39 -5.79
CA SER A 261 -7.05 -13.66 -6.90
C SER A 261 -7.80 -12.44 -6.34
N VAL A 262 -7.25 -11.26 -6.58
CA VAL A 262 -7.79 -9.99 -6.08
C VAL A 262 -8.42 -9.22 -7.22
N ASP A 263 -9.72 -8.94 -7.13
CA ASP A 263 -10.39 -7.97 -7.99
C ASP A 263 -10.28 -6.58 -7.34
N PHE A 264 -9.23 -5.84 -7.71
CA PHE A 264 -8.96 -4.52 -7.13
C PHE A 264 -10.06 -3.51 -7.44
N LEU A 265 -10.74 -3.64 -8.59
CA LEU A 265 -11.80 -2.71 -8.96
C LEU A 265 -13.02 -2.92 -8.07
N ASP A 266 -13.43 -4.17 -7.88
CA ASP A 266 -14.51 -4.55 -6.98
C ASP A 266 -14.22 -4.12 -5.54
N ILE A 267 -13.01 -4.41 -5.04
CA ILE A 267 -12.58 -4.00 -3.70
C ILE A 267 -12.62 -2.48 -3.52
N ASN A 268 -12.10 -1.73 -4.49
CA ASN A 268 -12.08 -0.27 -4.44
C ASN A 268 -13.49 0.32 -4.42
N GLU A 269 -14.32 -0.05 -5.40
CA GLU A 269 -15.62 0.57 -5.62
C GLU A 269 -16.66 0.14 -4.59
N ASN A 270 -16.65 -1.13 -4.16
CA ASN A 270 -17.71 -1.67 -3.32
C ASN A 270 -17.38 -1.70 -1.83
N TYR A 271 -16.10 -1.75 -1.46
CA TYR A 271 -15.71 -1.94 -0.05
C TYR A 271 -14.93 -0.75 0.51
N PHE A 272 -13.80 -0.38 -0.11
CA PHE A 272 -12.99 0.74 0.38
C PHE A 272 -13.78 2.06 0.28
N LYS A 273 -14.33 2.36 -0.89
CA LYS A 273 -15.19 3.53 -1.10
C LYS A 273 -16.41 3.54 -0.18
N HIS A 274 -17.09 2.41 -0.01
CA HIS A 274 -18.24 2.31 0.91
C HIS A 274 -17.83 2.61 2.37
N SER A 275 -16.68 2.11 2.81
CA SER A 275 -16.17 2.30 4.18
C SER A 275 -15.92 3.76 4.54
N ILE A 276 -15.60 4.58 3.53
CA ILE A 276 -15.33 6.01 3.67
C ILE A 276 -16.62 6.81 3.51
N LEU A 277 -17.38 6.59 2.42
CA LEU A 277 -18.52 7.45 2.09
C LEU A 277 -19.75 7.25 2.97
N SER A 278 -19.84 6.13 3.68
CA SER A 278 -20.96 5.88 4.59
C SER A 278 -20.72 6.46 5.99
N GLU A 279 -19.50 6.94 6.28
CA GLU A 279 -19.15 7.74 7.45
C GLU A 279 -18.21 8.88 7.03
N PRO A 280 -18.71 9.87 6.25
CA PRO A 280 -17.87 10.91 5.67
C PRO A 280 -17.24 11.85 6.71
N ASP A 281 -17.86 12.00 7.89
CA ASP A 281 -17.37 12.85 8.99
C ASP A 281 -16.46 12.07 9.96
N ASN A 282 -15.81 11.01 9.49
CA ASN A 282 -14.96 10.15 10.32
C ASN A 282 -13.50 10.62 10.28
N ASP A 283 -13.03 11.13 11.41
CA ASP A 283 -11.65 11.62 11.60
C ASP A 283 -10.55 10.61 11.26
N LEU A 284 -10.89 9.31 11.17
CA LEU A 284 -9.96 8.27 10.76
C LEU A 284 -9.73 8.20 9.25
N ILE A 285 -10.51 8.89 8.41
CA ILE A 285 -10.43 8.79 6.94
C ILE A 285 -9.00 8.93 6.40
N PRO A 286 -8.18 9.93 6.80
CA PRO A 286 -6.78 9.99 6.36
C PRO A 286 -5.97 8.74 6.73
N LEU A 287 -6.15 8.22 7.94
CA LEU A 287 -5.52 6.96 8.37
C LEU A 287 -5.99 5.77 7.50
N LEU A 288 -7.27 5.72 7.14
CA LEU A 288 -7.81 4.65 6.27
C LEU A 288 -7.15 4.67 4.88
N PHE A 289 -7.03 5.86 4.27
CA PHE A 289 -6.30 6.01 3.01
C PHE A 289 -4.85 5.56 3.14
N SER A 290 -4.19 5.97 4.23
CA SER A 290 -2.80 5.61 4.48
C SER A 290 -2.62 4.10 4.57
N VAL A 291 -3.32 3.43 5.49
CA VAL A 291 -3.27 1.96 5.68
C VAL A 291 -3.60 1.23 4.38
N TYR A 292 -4.67 1.62 3.70
CA TYR A 292 -5.08 0.96 2.47
C TYR A 292 -4.01 1.07 1.37
N LEU A 293 -3.49 2.28 1.12
CA LEU A 293 -2.46 2.51 0.10
C LEU A 293 -1.11 1.86 0.45
N SER A 294 -0.76 1.75 1.74
CA SER A 294 0.43 1.00 2.19
C SER A 294 0.35 -0.45 1.72
N HIS A 295 -0.78 -1.11 1.96
CA HIS A 295 -0.98 -2.51 1.60
C HIS A 295 -1.11 -2.72 0.10
N VAL A 296 -1.87 -1.87 -0.60
CA VAL A 296 -2.00 -1.96 -2.05
C VAL A 296 -0.63 -1.85 -2.73
N GLY A 297 0.22 -0.92 -2.30
CA GLY A 297 1.53 -0.69 -2.91
C GLY A 297 2.47 -1.90 -2.93
N LEU A 298 2.23 -2.91 -2.07
CA LEU A 298 3.01 -4.16 -2.03
C LEU A 298 2.32 -5.33 -2.72
N ARG A 299 1.02 -5.20 -3.02
CA ARG A 299 0.16 -6.29 -3.49
C ARG A 299 -0.32 -6.11 -4.93
N TYR A 300 -0.47 -4.87 -5.38
CA TYR A 300 -0.96 -4.56 -6.71
C TYR A 300 0.09 -4.84 -7.78
N ARG A 301 -0.32 -5.60 -8.80
CA ARG A 301 0.56 -6.05 -9.90
C ARG A 301 0.24 -5.38 -11.24
N GLY A 302 -0.72 -4.44 -11.26
CA GLY A 302 -1.15 -3.73 -12.45
C GLY A 302 -0.37 -2.44 -12.71
N GLU A 303 -0.97 -1.56 -13.49
CA GLU A 303 -0.47 -0.19 -13.74
C GLU A 303 -0.82 0.70 -12.55
N THR A 304 0.17 1.00 -11.72
CA THR A 304 0.03 1.69 -10.42
C THR A 304 -0.60 3.07 -10.57
N ALA A 305 -0.25 3.80 -11.63
CA ALA A 305 -0.84 5.09 -11.97
C ALA A 305 -2.37 4.99 -12.16
N VAL A 306 -2.83 3.98 -12.92
CA VAL A 306 -4.27 3.75 -13.15
C VAL A 306 -5.00 3.45 -11.84
N PHE A 307 -4.36 2.69 -10.94
CA PHE A 307 -4.93 2.43 -9.62
C PHE A 307 -5.04 3.72 -8.80
N PHE A 308 -3.98 4.53 -8.74
CA PHE A 308 -4.03 5.79 -8.01
C PHE A 308 -5.01 6.79 -8.61
N GLU A 309 -5.24 6.80 -9.93
CA GLU A 309 -6.32 7.58 -10.55
C GLU A 309 -7.70 7.18 -10.00
N GLN A 310 -7.96 5.89 -9.75
CA GLN A 310 -9.20 5.44 -9.12
C GLN A 310 -9.32 5.95 -7.68
N ILE A 311 -8.24 5.84 -6.89
CA ILE A 311 -8.23 6.35 -5.52
C ILE A 311 -8.40 7.86 -5.47
N MET A 312 -7.80 8.59 -6.42
CA MET A 312 -8.00 10.03 -6.56
C MET A 312 -9.46 10.39 -6.82
N LYS A 313 -10.18 9.62 -7.64
CA LYS A 313 -11.61 9.84 -7.86
C LYS A 313 -12.42 9.68 -6.57
N ILE A 314 -12.01 8.78 -5.66
CA ILE A 314 -12.64 8.64 -4.34
C ILE A 314 -12.30 9.86 -3.48
N ALA A 315 -11.03 10.26 -3.40
CA ALA A 315 -10.59 11.41 -2.60
C ALA A 315 -11.21 12.74 -3.06
N GLN A 316 -11.55 12.87 -4.34
CA GLN A 316 -12.20 14.06 -4.91
C GLN A 316 -13.71 14.13 -4.67
N LEU A 317 -14.31 13.15 -3.98
CA LEU A 317 -15.75 13.19 -3.74
C LEU A 317 -16.10 14.31 -2.76
N PRO A 318 -17.18 15.08 -3.01
CA PRO A 318 -17.56 16.21 -2.14
C PRO A 318 -17.76 15.83 -0.67
N ALA A 319 -18.13 14.57 -0.40
CA ALA A 319 -18.28 14.07 0.95
C ALA A 319 -16.97 14.04 1.76
N LEU A 320 -15.81 14.24 1.12
CA LEU A 320 -14.48 14.21 1.75
C LEU A 320 -13.78 15.56 1.70
N GLU A 321 -14.51 16.64 1.45
CA GLU A 321 -13.97 18.00 1.36
C GLU A 321 -13.18 18.38 2.63
N GLU A 322 -13.68 18.01 3.81
CA GLU A 322 -13.05 18.24 5.11
C GLU A 322 -11.65 17.63 5.25
N TYR A 323 -11.40 16.50 4.57
CA TYR A 323 -10.12 15.76 4.65
C TYR A 323 -9.33 15.81 3.33
N SER A 324 -9.69 16.73 2.43
CA SER A 324 -9.20 16.75 1.05
C SER A 324 -7.70 17.01 0.98
N ASP A 325 -7.18 17.96 1.74
CA ASP A 325 -5.75 18.26 1.87
C ASP A 325 -4.95 17.02 2.28
N GLN A 326 -5.34 16.33 3.37
CA GLN A 326 -4.58 15.20 3.88
C GLN A 326 -4.70 13.97 2.98
N THR A 327 -5.90 13.68 2.46
CA THR A 327 -6.10 12.52 1.57
C THR A 327 -5.36 12.72 0.24
N PHE A 328 -5.39 13.92 -0.35
CA PHE A 328 -4.59 14.22 -1.55
C PHE A 328 -3.09 14.14 -1.28
N PHE A 329 -2.62 14.63 -0.13
CA PHE A 329 -1.20 14.52 0.20
C PHE A 329 -0.76 13.05 0.36
N ILE A 330 -1.56 12.22 1.05
CA ILE A 330 -1.29 10.78 1.20
C ILE A 330 -1.21 10.09 -0.16
N VAL A 331 -2.12 10.42 -1.09
CA VAL A 331 -2.06 9.86 -2.44
C VAL A 331 -0.82 10.36 -3.19
N LEU A 332 -0.51 11.67 -3.11
CA LEU A 332 0.68 12.26 -3.75
C LEU A 332 1.99 11.62 -3.26
N VAL A 333 2.13 11.35 -1.96
CA VAL A 333 3.28 10.64 -1.40
C VAL A 333 3.41 9.25 -2.01
N ASN A 334 2.30 8.54 -2.23
CA ASN A 334 2.33 7.23 -2.87
C ASN A 334 2.67 7.29 -4.36
N TYR A 335 2.29 8.36 -5.08
CA TYR A 335 2.81 8.64 -6.42
C TYR A 335 4.33 8.82 -6.40
N VAL A 336 4.86 9.67 -5.52
CA VAL A 336 6.31 9.92 -5.39
C VAL A 336 7.07 8.65 -5.04
N LYS A 337 6.54 7.84 -4.12
CA LYS A 337 7.10 6.51 -3.79
C LYS A 337 7.22 5.66 -5.05
N SER A 338 6.15 5.57 -5.83
CA SER A 338 6.09 4.75 -7.04
C SER A 338 7.01 5.29 -8.14
N LEU A 339 7.13 6.61 -8.27
CA LEU A 339 8.08 7.26 -9.18
C LEU A 339 9.52 6.83 -8.89
N LYS A 340 9.91 6.81 -7.61
CA LYS A 340 11.26 6.35 -7.25
C LYS A 340 11.48 4.90 -7.65
N LEU A 341 10.50 4.04 -7.41
CA LEU A 341 10.60 2.61 -7.73
C LEU A 341 10.78 2.38 -9.22
N GLU A 342 10.01 3.07 -10.06
CA GLU A 342 10.17 2.97 -11.51
C GLU A 342 11.50 3.57 -11.98
N GLN A 343 11.92 4.73 -11.43
CA GLN A 343 13.25 5.31 -11.73
C GLN A 343 14.39 4.34 -11.42
N GLN A 344 14.32 3.68 -10.25
CA GLN A 344 15.30 2.69 -9.80
C GLN A 344 15.25 1.41 -10.64
N ARG A 345 14.06 0.93 -10.99
CA ARG A 345 13.86 -0.22 -11.89
C ARG A 345 14.49 0.04 -13.27
N ILE A 346 14.23 1.21 -13.86
CA ILE A 346 14.82 1.60 -15.15
C ILE A 346 16.34 1.66 -15.04
N SER A 347 16.86 2.41 -14.06
CA SER A 347 18.31 2.63 -13.93
C SER A 347 19.05 1.32 -13.65
N SER A 348 18.52 0.44 -12.79
CA SER A 348 19.14 -0.84 -12.44
C SER A 348 19.18 -1.83 -13.59
N LEU A 349 18.12 -1.91 -14.40
CA LEU A 349 18.05 -2.81 -15.55
C LEU A 349 18.82 -2.26 -16.76
N ALA A 350 18.64 -0.98 -17.08
CA ALA A 350 19.24 -0.37 -18.26
C ALA A 350 20.77 -0.22 -18.14
N LEU A 351 21.27 0.07 -16.93
CA LEU A 351 22.69 0.27 -16.65
C LEU A 351 23.38 -0.98 -16.08
N SER A 352 22.67 -2.12 -16.07
CA SER A 352 23.20 -3.37 -15.54
C SER A 352 24.49 -3.77 -16.28
N GLN A 353 25.51 -4.11 -15.50
CA GLN A 353 26.76 -4.70 -16.03
C GLN A 353 26.62 -6.23 -16.21
N ASN A 354 25.50 -6.81 -15.79
CA ASN A 354 25.23 -8.23 -15.96
C ASN A 354 24.84 -8.52 -17.41
N THR A 355 25.66 -9.30 -18.12
CA THR A 355 25.46 -9.61 -19.54
C THR A 355 24.19 -10.41 -19.80
N THR A 356 23.77 -11.27 -18.88
CA THR A 356 22.52 -12.04 -18.99
C THR A 356 21.32 -11.10 -18.98
N ILE A 357 21.24 -10.19 -18.00
CA ILE A 357 20.15 -9.21 -17.90
C ILE A 357 20.16 -8.27 -19.11
N ARG A 358 21.35 -7.76 -19.46
CA ARG A 358 21.51 -6.75 -20.51
C ARG A 358 21.22 -7.31 -21.90
N SER A 359 21.45 -8.61 -22.13
CA SER A 359 21.20 -9.27 -23.42
C SER A 359 19.80 -9.88 -23.53
N ASP A 360 19.08 -10.02 -22.42
CA ASP A 360 17.71 -10.53 -22.43
C ASP A 360 16.74 -9.51 -23.06
N VAL A 361 16.11 -9.90 -24.18
CA VAL A 361 15.14 -9.08 -24.92
C VAL A 361 13.92 -8.70 -24.09
N THR A 362 13.57 -9.47 -23.06
CA THR A 362 12.46 -9.15 -22.16
C THR A 362 12.81 -7.97 -21.24
N THR A 363 14.09 -7.76 -20.93
CA THR A 363 14.57 -6.63 -20.11
C THR A 363 14.21 -5.29 -20.76
N LEU A 364 14.42 -5.14 -22.07
CA LEU A 364 14.08 -3.90 -22.76
C LEU A 364 12.58 -3.62 -22.70
N GLY A 365 11.74 -4.63 -22.94
CA GLY A 365 10.29 -4.48 -22.83
C GLY A 365 9.85 -4.05 -21.43
N ARG A 366 10.46 -4.61 -20.38
CA ARG A 366 10.20 -4.23 -18.98
C ARG A 366 10.61 -2.79 -18.68
N VAL A 367 11.81 -2.40 -19.11
CA VAL A 367 12.31 -1.03 -18.92
C VAL A 367 11.47 0.00 -19.67
N GLN A 368 11.01 -0.33 -20.89
CA GLN A 368 10.09 0.51 -21.64
C GLN A 368 8.74 0.65 -20.95
N LYS A 369 8.18 -0.45 -20.44
CA LYS A 369 6.93 -0.41 -19.65
C LYS A 369 7.10 0.43 -18.38
N ALA A 370 8.20 0.26 -17.66
CA ALA A 370 8.54 1.07 -16.48
C ALA A 370 8.66 2.56 -16.82
N LEU A 371 9.26 2.91 -17.96
CA LEU A 371 9.35 4.31 -18.41
C LEU A 371 7.97 4.91 -18.76
N ILE A 372 7.08 4.13 -19.38
CA ILE A 372 5.70 4.56 -19.66
C ILE A 372 4.97 4.82 -18.32
N GLU A 373 5.08 3.88 -17.39
CA GLU A 373 4.49 3.99 -16.05
C GLU A 373 5.04 5.20 -15.28
N TYR A 374 6.35 5.41 -15.31
CA TYR A 374 7.02 6.56 -14.70
C TYR A 374 6.46 7.89 -15.19
N ARG A 375 6.22 8.03 -16.50
CA ARG A 375 5.62 9.25 -17.08
C ARG A 375 4.18 9.46 -16.60
N ARG A 376 3.36 8.40 -16.60
CA ARG A 376 1.99 8.47 -16.10
C ARG A 376 1.93 8.85 -14.63
N LEU A 377 2.84 8.32 -13.82
CA LEU A 377 2.97 8.69 -12.41
C LEU A 377 3.36 10.17 -12.24
N ILE A 378 4.20 10.74 -13.12
CA ILE A 378 4.51 12.18 -13.11
C ILE A 378 3.23 12.98 -13.41
N ASP A 379 2.52 12.62 -14.48
CA ASP A 379 1.31 13.33 -14.91
C ASP A 379 0.23 13.29 -13.80
N GLY A 380 0.02 12.13 -13.18
CA GLY A 380 -0.90 11.96 -12.05
C GLY A 380 -0.48 12.79 -10.82
N ALA A 381 0.80 12.79 -10.46
CA ALA A 381 1.30 13.60 -9.36
C ALA A 381 1.13 15.11 -9.62
N GLN A 382 1.37 15.56 -10.85
CA GLN A 382 1.14 16.95 -11.26
C GLN A 382 -0.34 17.32 -11.17
N ALA A 383 -1.24 16.44 -11.61
CA ALA A 383 -2.68 16.67 -11.50
C ALA A 383 -3.12 16.84 -10.04
N ILE A 384 -2.58 16.06 -9.10
CA ILE A 384 -2.86 16.23 -7.67
C ILE A 384 -2.33 17.56 -7.15
N LEU A 385 -1.12 17.96 -7.54
CA LEU A 385 -0.55 19.25 -7.12
C LEU A 385 -1.38 20.43 -7.61
N VAL A 386 -1.99 20.35 -8.80
CA VAL A 386 -2.93 21.36 -9.29
C VAL A 386 -4.16 21.44 -8.40
N VAL A 387 -4.74 20.30 -8.03
CA VAL A 387 -5.91 20.25 -7.12
C VAL A 387 -5.54 20.80 -5.74
N LEU A 388 -4.45 20.33 -5.14
CA LEU A 388 -3.95 20.82 -3.86
C LEU A 388 -3.72 22.33 -3.86
N SER A 389 -3.09 22.87 -4.92
CA SER A 389 -2.85 24.31 -5.05
C SER A 389 -4.12 25.15 -5.24
N SER A 390 -5.27 24.51 -5.50
CA SER A 390 -6.56 25.17 -5.71
C SER A 390 -7.48 25.11 -4.50
N LEU A 391 -7.08 24.40 -3.44
CA LEU A 391 -7.82 24.37 -2.19
C LEU A 391 -7.79 25.76 -1.55
N GLU A 392 -8.95 26.21 -1.04
CA GLU A 392 -9.07 27.46 -0.31
C GLU A 392 -8.58 27.29 1.15
N GLU A 393 -8.13 28.37 1.77
CA GLU A 393 -7.79 28.41 3.21
C GLU A 393 -6.70 27.44 3.68
N LEU A 394 -5.71 27.16 2.83
CA LEU A 394 -4.54 26.38 3.24
C LEU A 394 -3.70 27.13 4.30
N ASP A 395 -3.20 26.39 5.28
CA ASP A 395 -2.15 26.92 6.15
C ASP A 395 -0.88 27.19 5.32
N SER A 396 -0.20 28.29 5.60
CA SER A 396 1.14 28.62 5.09
C SER A 396 2.12 27.44 5.12
N GLU A 397 2.01 26.59 6.14
CA GLU A 397 2.85 25.40 6.30
C GLU A 397 2.55 24.35 5.21
N ILE A 398 1.26 24.17 4.85
CA ILE A 398 0.82 23.26 3.78
C ILE A 398 1.20 23.84 2.41
N GLU A 399 1.07 25.16 2.22
CA GLU A 399 1.50 25.83 0.98
C GLU A 399 3.00 25.60 0.70
N GLU A 400 3.85 25.70 1.73
CA GLU A 400 5.28 25.41 1.60
C GLU A 400 5.53 23.95 1.17
N GLN A 401 4.81 22.97 1.75
CA GLN A 401 4.92 21.57 1.34
C GLN A 401 4.53 21.35 -0.12
N ILE A 402 3.47 22.02 -0.58
CA ILE A 402 3.02 21.93 -1.97
C ILE A 402 4.12 22.43 -2.90
N GLU A 403 4.80 23.53 -2.57
CA GLU A 403 5.92 24.06 -3.36
C GLU A 403 7.15 23.13 -3.34
N GLU A 404 7.47 22.52 -2.20
CA GLU A 404 8.51 21.49 -2.13
C GLU A 404 8.18 20.29 -3.03
N MET A 405 6.93 19.82 -2.99
CA MET A 405 6.47 18.70 -3.80
C MET A 405 6.44 19.06 -5.29
N LYS A 406 6.06 20.28 -5.67
CA LYS A 406 6.20 20.78 -7.05
C LYS A 406 7.64 20.72 -7.52
N THR A 407 8.58 21.17 -6.69
CA THR A 407 10.01 21.13 -6.99
C THR A 407 10.50 19.68 -7.16
N LEU A 408 10.09 18.77 -6.27
CA LEU A 408 10.45 17.36 -6.34
C LEU A 408 9.90 16.69 -7.61
N ILE A 409 8.62 16.91 -7.94
CA ILE A 409 8.00 16.37 -9.16
C ILE A 409 8.64 16.96 -10.41
N ALA A 410 9.00 18.25 -10.41
CA ALA A 410 9.74 18.86 -11.51
C ALA A 410 11.12 18.21 -11.71
N ASN A 411 11.82 17.84 -10.62
CA ASN A 411 13.09 17.11 -10.71
C ASN A 411 12.90 15.72 -11.35
N TYR A 412 11.87 14.97 -10.97
CA TYR A 412 11.54 13.69 -11.62
C TYR A 412 11.16 13.89 -13.09
N HIS A 413 10.36 14.90 -13.41
CA HIS A 413 10.04 15.25 -14.79
C HIS A 413 11.31 15.49 -15.62
N ASN A 414 12.26 16.27 -15.10
CA ASN A 414 13.54 16.55 -15.76
C ASN A 414 14.41 15.28 -15.92
N ASP A 415 14.40 14.38 -14.94
CA ASP A 415 15.15 13.11 -14.98
C ASP A 415 14.64 12.14 -16.06
N THR A 416 13.40 12.33 -16.55
CA THR A 416 12.85 11.55 -17.68
C THR A 416 13.79 11.53 -18.87
N LYS A 417 14.51 12.63 -19.14
CA LYS A 417 15.49 12.69 -20.24
C LYS A 417 16.60 11.67 -20.06
N ARG A 418 17.24 11.63 -18.88
CA ARG A 418 18.29 10.66 -18.56
C ARG A 418 17.76 9.23 -18.66
N LEU A 419 16.57 8.97 -18.10
CA LEU A 419 15.96 7.64 -18.16
C LEU A 419 15.71 7.18 -19.60
N VAL A 420 15.23 8.07 -20.48
CA VAL A 420 15.07 7.78 -21.92
C VAL A 420 16.41 7.44 -22.58
N GLU A 421 17.48 8.16 -22.26
CA GLU A 421 18.82 7.89 -22.76
C GLU A 421 19.32 6.52 -22.28
N ASP A 422 19.08 6.16 -21.02
CA ASP A 422 19.41 4.85 -20.45
C ASP A 422 18.68 3.72 -21.19
N VAL A 423 17.36 3.86 -21.45
CA VAL A 423 16.57 2.89 -22.22
C VAL A 423 17.10 2.76 -23.66
N ALA A 424 17.43 3.89 -24.29
CA ALA A 424 17.96 3.91 -25.65
C ALA A 424 19.33 3.22 -25.74
N ALA A 425 20.20 3.40 -24.74
CA ALA A 425 21.49 2.74 -24.64
C ALA A 425 21.34 1.22 -24.48
N LEU A 426 20.39 0.74 -23.66
CA LEU A 426 20.07 -0.69 -23.55
C LEU A 426 19.58 -1.23 -24.90
N LYS A 427 18.65 -0.53 -25.56
CA LYS A 427 18.13 -0.93 -26.88
C LYS A 427 19.25 -1.06 -27.92
N ALA A 428 20.11 -0.06 -28.02
CA ALA A 428 21.23 -0.07 -28.97
C ALA A 428 22.20 -1.23 -28.69
N HIS A 429 22.44 -1.55 -27.41
CA HIS A 429 23.25 -2.71 -27.03
C HIS A 429 22.62 -4.03 -27.52
N GLN A 430 21.33 -4.24 -27.25
CA GLN A 430 20.64 -5.47 -27.64
C GLN A 430 20.54 -5.64 -29.17
N GLU A 431 20.24 -4.55 -29.90
CA GLU A 431 20.23 -4.56 -31.36
C GLU A 431 21.62 -4.86 -31.94
N GLY A 432 22.69 -4.34 -31.34
CA GLY A 432 24.07 -4.64 -31.71
C GLY A 432 24.44 -6.12 -31.50
N THR A 433 24.06 -6.70 -30.37
CA THR A 433 24.29 -8.11 -30.06
C THR A 433 23.56 -9.04 -31.04
N LEU A 434 22.29 -8.76 -31.35
CA LEU A 434 21.50 -9.53 -32.32
C LEU A 434 22.14 -9.49 -33.73
N GLN A 435 22.62 -8.33 -34.16
CA GLN A 435 23.32 -8.20 -35.44
C GLN A 435 24.61 -9.02 -35.47
N GLN A 436 25.36 -9.05 -34.35
CA GLN A 436 26.58 -9.84 -34.23
C GLN A 436 26.29 -11.35 -34.26
N GLU A 437 25.25 -11.82 -33.57
CA GLU A 437 24.80 -13.22 -33.60
C GLU A 437 24.34 -13.66 -34.98
N HIS A 438 23.60 -12.82 -35.69
CA HIS A 438 23.23 -13.11 -37.08
C HIS A 438 24.45 -13.21 -37.99
N LYS A 439 25.47 -12.37 -37.78
CA LYS A 439 26.71 -12.40 -38.56
C LYS A 439 27.51 -13.68 -38.28
N THR A 440 27.67 -14.08 -37.01
CA THR A 440 28.38 -15.32 -36.64
C THR A 440 27.63 -16.55 -37.14
N THR A 441 26.30 -16.59 -37.03
CA THR A 441 25.48 -17.70 -37.55
C THR A 441 25.60 -17.82 -39.07
N ARG A 442 25.56 -16.70 -39.81
CA ARG A 442 25.79 -16.69 -41.27
C ARG A 442 27.18 -17.18 -41.64
N LEU A 443 28.22 -16.77 -40.89
CA LEU A 443 29.59 -17.21 -41.12
C LEU A 443 29.74 -18.72 -40.87
N PHE A 444 29.12 -19.23 -39.80
CA PHE A 444 29.09 -20.65 -39.47
C PHE A 444 28.37 -21.47 -40.55
N LEU A 445 27.21 -21.01 -41.03
CA LEU A 445 26.49 -21.65 -42.13
C LEU A 445 27.31 -21.66 -43.43
N LEU A 446 28.02 -20.58 -43.74
CA LEU A 446 28.94 -20.52 -44.89
C LEU A 446 30.10 -21.50 -44.75
N LEU A 447 30.72 -21.59 -43.56
CA LEU A 447 31.77 -22.57 -43.28
C LEU A 447 31.25 -24.00 -43.39
N LEU A 448 30.06 -24.29 -42.84
CA LEU A 448 29.41 -25.60 -42.95
C LEU A 448 29.17 -25.96 -44.43
N LEU A 449 28.64 -25.03 -45.23
CA LEU A 449 28.41 -25.21 -46.65
C LEU A 449 29.71 -25.49 -47.42
N LEU A 450 30.77 -24.73 -47.16
CA LEU A 450 32.10 -24.94 -47.77
C LEU A 450 32.67 -26.31 -47.39
N THR A 451 32.47 -26.75 -46.15
CA THR A 451 32.90 -28.06 -45.67
C THR A 451 32.16 -29.18 -46.40
N ILE A 452 30.83 -29.04 -46.57
CA ILE A 452 30.00 -30.00 -47.35
C ILE A 452 30.46 -30.06 -48.80
N ILE A 453 30.68 -28.91 -49.45
CA ILE A 453 31.17 -28.84 -50.84
C ILE A 453 32.55 -29.51 -50.97
N GLY A 454 33.45 -29.27 -50.01
CA GLY A 454 34.76 -29.91 -49.95
C GLY A 454 34.67 -31.44 -49.86
N VAL A 455 33.83 -31.97 -48.97
CA VAL A 455 33.60 -33.41 -48.80
C VAL A 455 33.01 -34.04 -50.06
N VAL A 456 32.02 -33.39 -50.69
CA VAL A 456 31.41 -33.86 -51.93
C VAL A 456 32.43 -33.89 -53.07
N SER A 457 33.21 -32.81 -53.22
CA SER A 457 34.25 -32.71 -54.26
C SER A 457 35.34 -33.77 -54.09
N PHE A 458 35.78 -34.00 -52.84
CA PHE A 458 36.74 -35.05 -52.51
C PHE A 458 36.21 -36.45 -52.83
N ARG A 459 34.93 -36.72 -52.52
CA ARG A 459 34.28 -37.99 -52.85
C ARG A 459 34.19 -38.23 -54.35
N ILE A 460 33.81 -37.20 -55.13
CA ILE A 460 33.75 -37.26 -56.60
C ILE A 460 35.15 -37.54 -57.17
N PHE A 461 36.18 -36.84 -56.68
CA PHE A 461 37.57 -37.06 -57.09
C PHE A 461 38.03 -38.50 -56.86
N PHE A 462 37.73 -39.07 -55.68
CA PHE A 462 38.06 -40.46 -55.36
C PHE A 462 37.29 -41.47 -56.22
N MET A 463 36.01 -41.23 -56.49
CA MET A 463 35.23 -42.08 -57.41
C MET A 463 35.82 -42.07 -58.83
N ASN A 464 36.16 -40.90 -59.35
CA ASN A 464 36.79 -40.78 -60.68
C ASN A 464 38.17 -41.46 -60.73
N ARG A 465 38.95 -41.41 -59.64
CA ARG A 465 40.23 -42.12 -59.55
C ARG A 465 40.06 -43.64 -59.53
N LYS A 466 39.03 -44.17 -58.86
CA LYS A 466 38.70 -45.60 -58.90
C LYS A 466 38.31 -46.06 -60.31
N LEU A 467 37.51 -45.26 -61.03
CA LEU A 467 37.09 -45.55 -62.40
C LEU A 467 38.28 -45.59 -63.39
N LYS A 468 39.32 -44.78 -63.18
CA LYS A 468 40.55 -44.82 -64.01
C LYS A 468 41.48 -46.00 -63.72
N ASN A 469 41.31 -46.68 -62.57
CA ASN A 469 42.18 -47.78 -62.14
C ASN A 469 41.49 -49.15 -62.19
N THR A 470 40.36 -49.26 -62.89
CA THR A 470 39.75 -50.56 -63.21
C THR A 470 40.24 -50.96 -64.61
N PRO A 471 41.03 -52.05 -64.76
CA PRO A 471 41.62 -52.45 -66.02
C PRO A 471 40.61 -52.92 -67.06
#